data_AF-A0AA39CH08-F1
#
_entry.id   AF-A0AA39CH08-F1
#
_cell.length_a   1.000
_cell.length_b   1.000
_cell.length_c   1.000
_cell.angle_alpha   90.00
_cell.angle_beta   90.00
_cell.angle_gamma   90.00
#
_symmetry.space_group_name_H-M   'P 1'
#
loop_
_entity.id
_entity.type
_entity.pdbx_description
1 polymer ?
#
loop_
_entity_poly.entity_id
_entity_poly.type
_entity_poly.pdbx_seq_one_letter_code
_entity_poly.pdbx_strand_id
1 'polypeptide(L)'
;MASVSANFASTGSREVPPESLRFYQSAVSQLRERLSSDSGRSSDAVVVTLSNLSGFEALSGNYDGVDMHTLGIKQVVALRGGVDQLGFEGFLKTMAIAHFFPTDGVFTYPEHPFNPDLCDVIAKFRPGLTDIALSGLLSHQLINLVAHVNTWEQDISTYLRESDLYSLHELSDSARNVTLCGEFLHKNGLSLVEQLLVLALMAFCYSTDTTRAMFYLTNAYLQIRCRLMRSLSIEVTERNEAFMTWVGTMLVATFDPAAQPCLLGIQLLRARPNSRNWQYNVQICEQYFWNDALSLRLAAKIEYLGGLERQGQG
;
A
#
# COMPACT_ATOMS: atom_id res chain seq x y z
N MET A 1 -17.91 -14.08 -15.14
CA MET A 1 -18.10 -14.07 -13.68
C MET A 1 -17.43 -12.83 -13.13
N ALA A 2 -18.20 -11.85 -12.63
CA ALA A 2 -17.62 -10.67 -11.98
C ALA A 2 -16.96 -11.14 -10.67
N SER A 3 -15.71 -10.72 -10.42
CA SER A 3 -15.05 -11.04 -9.16
C SER A 3 -15.80 -10.39 -8.00
N VAL A 4 -15.72 -10.97 -6.81
CA VAL A 4 -16.30 -10.41 -5.57
C VAL A 4 -15.90 -8.95 -5.38
N SER A 5 -14.64 -8.63 -5.69
CA SER A 5 -14.08 -7.27 -5.71
C SER A 5 -14.76 -6.33 -6.74
N ALA A 6 -15.18 -6.84 -7.90
CA ALA A 6 -15.93 -6.07 -8.89
C ALA A 6 -17.38 -5.79 -8.45
N ASN A 7 -18.00 -6.71 -7.69
CA ASN A 7 -19.34 -6.49 -7.11
C ASN A 7 -19.31 -5.48 -5.96
N PHE A 8 -18.29 -5.52 -5.10
CA PHE A 8 -18.09 -4.53 -4.04
C PHE A 8 -17.86 -3.12 -4.59
N ALA A 9 -17.05 -3.00 -5.64
CA ALA A 9 -16.78 -1.72 -6.29
C ALA A 9 -18.00 -1.14 -7.04
N SER A 10 -18.90 -1.99 -7.57
CA SER A 10 -20.04 -1.56 -8.38
C SER A 10 -21.32 -1.31 -7.59
N THR A 11 -21.58 -2.06 -6.50
CA THR A 11 -22.86 -1.99 -5.78
C THR A 11 -22.77 -1.36 -4.39
N GLY A 12 -21.57 -1.28 -3.80
CA GLY A 12 -21.41 -0.89 -2.39
C GLY A 12 -22.04 -1.87 -1.39
N SER A 13 -22.65 -2.97 -1.86
CA SER A 13 -23.17 -4.04 -1.01
C SER A 13 -22.03 -4.93 -0.58
N ARG A 14 -21.91 -5.20 0.73
CA ARG A 14 -20.98 -6.19 1.29
C ARG A 14 -21.51 -7.63 1.19
N GLU A 15 -22.62 -7.85 0.49
CA GLU A 15 -23.16 -9.20 0.33
C GLU A 15 -22.21 -10.06 -0.50
N VAL A 16 -21.59 -11.02 0.19
CA VAL A 16 -20.71 -12.02 -0.40
C VAL A 16 -21.56 -12.93 -1.29
N PRO A 17 -21.20 -13.09 -2.58
CA PRO A 17 -21.93 -14.00 -3.47
C PRO A 17 -22.01 -15.42 -2.88
N PRO A 18 -23.15 -16.13 -2.99
CA PRO A 18 -23.32 -17.46 -2.40
C PRO A 18 -22.23 -18.46 -2.82
N GLU A 19 -21.74 -18.36 -4.06
CA GLU A 19 -20.66 -19.20 -4.58
C GLU A 19 -19.32 -18.92 -3.88
N SER A 20 -19.03 -17.66 -3.57
CA SER A 20 -17.81 -17.26 -2.87
C SER A 20 -17.77 -17.78 -1.44
N LEU A 21 -18.92 -17.75 -0.75
CA LEU A 21 -19.11 -18.38 0.55
C LEU A 21 -18.89 -19.90 0.49
N ARG A 22 -19.39 -20.58 -0.56
CA ARG A 22 -19.16 -22.02 -0.76
C ARG A 22 -17.67 -22.34 -0.97
N PHE A 23 -16.96 -21.56 -1.78
CA PHE A 23 -15.52 -21.76 -1.98
C PHE A 23 -14.72 -21.49 -0.70
N TYR A 24 -15.07 -20.44 0.04
CA TYR A 24 -14.49 -20.14 1.34
C TYR A 24 -14.67 -21.32 2.33
N GLN A 25 -15.90 -21.80 2.50
CA GLN A 25 -16.19 -22.94 3.38
C GLN A 25 -15.44 -24.21 2.97
N SER A 26 -15.36 -24.49 1.66
CA SER A 26 -14.59 -25.61 1.13
C SER A 26 -13.10 -25.48 1.42
N ALA A 27 -12.52 -24.29 1.22
CA ALA A 27 -11.12 -24.01 1.51
C ALA A 27 -10.82 -24.16 3.01
N VAL A 28 -11.68 -23.66 3.90
CA VAL A 28 -11.54 -23.83 5.36
C VAL A 28 -11.62 -25.31 5.76
N SER A 29 -12.54 -26.08 5.16
CA SER A 29 -12.66 -27.52 5.44
C SER A 29 -11.41 -28.29 5.04
N GLN A 30 -10.89 -28.07 3.83
CA GLN A 30 -9.67 -28.72 3.35
C GLN A 30 -8.43 -28.28 4.13
N LEU A 31 -8.39 -27.02 4.55
CA LEU A 31 -7.33 -26.51 5.41
C LEU A 31 -7.32 -27.23 6.76
N ARG A 32 -8.48 -27.42 7.41
CA ARG A 32 -8.59 -28.16 8.68
C ARG A 32 -8.13 -29.60 8.54
N GLU A 33 -8.53 -30.28 7.48
CA GLU A 33 -8.07 -31.64 7.18
C GLU A 33 -6.54 -31.68 7.02
N ARG A 34 -5.97 -30.73 6.27
CA ARG A 34 -4.52 -30.66 6.07
C ARG A 34 -3.76 -30.35 7.36
N LEU A 35 -4.29 -29.49 8.21
CA LEU A 35 -3.72 -29.17 9.54
C LEU A 35 -3.78 -30.35 10.52
N SER A 36 -4.72 -31.29 10.33
CA SER A 36 -4.78 -32.51 11.14
C SER A 36 -3.69 -33.53 10.81
N SER A 37 -2.96 -33.35 9.71
CA SER A 37 -1.84 -34.20 9.31
C SER A 37 -0.49 -33.58 9.72
N ASP A 38 0.37 -34.36 10.39
CA ASP A 38 1.66 -33.88 10.90
C ASP A 38 2.64 -33.44 9.79
N SER A 39 2.60 -34.08 8.63
CA SER A 39 3.44 -33.73 7.47
C SER A 39 2.86 -32.58 6.63
N GLY A 40 1.55 -32.38 6.67
CA GLY A 40 0.86 -31.37 5.85
C GLY A 40 0.71 -30.01 6.54
N ARG A 41 0.70 -29.98 7.88
CA ARG A 41 0.39 -28.76 8.67
C ARG A 41 1.39 -27.62 8.53
N SER A 42 2.64 -27.90 8.16
CA SER A 42 3.69 -26.89 7.95
C SER A 42 4.03 -26.68 6.46
N SER A 43 3.19 -27.15 5.54
CA SER A 43 3.47 -27.04 4.10
C SER A 43 3.24 -25.61 3.56
N ASP A 44 3.97 -25.27 2.49
CA ASP A 44 3.83 -23.99 1.78
C ASP A 44 2.38 -23.69 1.35
N ALA A 45 1.64 -24.73 0.95
CA ALA A 45 0.23 -24.62 0.60
C ALA A 45 -0.64 -24.07 1.75
N VAL A 46 -0.31 -24.40 3.00
CA VAL A 46 -1.05 -23.90 4.18
C VAL A 46 -0.88 -22.40 4.32
N VAL A 47 0.34 -21.87 4.11
CA VAL A 47 0.62 -20.43 4.17
C VAL A 47 -0.13 -19.68 3.07
N VAL A 48 -0.11 -20.19 1.82
CA VAL A 48 -0.87 -19.59 0.71
C VAL A 48 -2.37 -19.58 1.01
N THR A 49 -2.92 -20.70 1.48
CA THR A 49 -4.35 -20.81 1.77
C THR A 49 -4.76 -19.85 2.89
N LEU A 50 -4.02 -19.81 4.00
CA LEU A 50 -4.31 -18.89 5.11
C LEU A 50 -4.25 -17.42 4.67
N SER A 51 -3.28 -17.06 3.82
CA SER A 51 -3.15 -15.69 3.31
C SER A 51 -4.34 -15.28 2.43
N ASN A 52 -4.80 -16.19 1.55
CA ASN A 52 -5.97 -15.94 0.71
C ASN A 52 -7.27 -15.86 1.54
N LEU A 53 -7.42 -16.69 2.56
CA LEU A 53 -8.55 -16.62 3.49
C LEU A 53 -8.52 -15.31 4.28
N SER A 54 -7.34 -14.88 4.75
CA SER A 54 -7.15 -13.57 5.39
C SER A 54 -7.58 -12.42 4.46
N GLY A 55 -7.21 -12.46 3.18
CA GLY A 55 -7.66 -11.49 2.19
C GLY A 55 -9.18 -11.50 1.99
N PHE A 56 -9.80 -12.68 1.96
CA PHE A 56 -11.25 -12.81 1.86
C PHE A 56 -12.00 -12.24 3.08
N GLU A 57 -11.50 -12.50 4.28
CA GLU A 57 -12.07 -11.98 5.53
C GLU A 57 -11.96 -10.46 5.60
N ALA A 58 -10.81 -9.90 5.20
CA ALA A 58 -10.60 -8.46 5.12
C ALA A 58 -11.57 -7.79 4.13
N LEU A 59 -11.79 -8.40 2.97
CA LEU A 59 -12.75 -7.93 1.97
C LEU A 59 -14.21 -8.04 2.44
N SER A 60 -14.50 -9.02 3.30
CA SER A 60 -15.82 -9.21 3.91
C SER A 60 -16.03 -8.34 5.16
N GLY A 61 -14.99 -7.66 5.64
CA GLY A 61 -15.02 -6.82 6.85
C GLY A 61 -14.99 -7.60 8.17
N ASN A 62 -14.60 -8.88 8.14
CA ASN A 62 -14.48 -9.74 9.31
C ASN A 62 -13.04 -9.77 9.83
N TYR A 63 -12.65 -8.74 10.58
CA TYR A 63 -11.27 -8.58 11.03
C TYR A 63 -10.85 -9.60 12.10
N ASP A 64 -11.78 -10.14 12.89
CA ASP A 64 -11.48 -11.24 13.81
C ASP A 64 -11.00 -12.49 13.04
N GLY A 65 -11.56 -12.75 11.85
CA GLY A 65 -11.11 -13.80 10.94
C GLY A 65 -9.72 -13.53 10.34
N VAL A 66 -9.42 -12.26 10.03
CA VAL A 66 -8.09 -11.82 9.57
C VAL A 66 -7.03 -12.12 10.63
N ASP A 67 -7.30 -11.77 11.89
CA ASP A 67 -6.39 -12.00 13.01
C ASP A 67 -6.16 -13.50 13.26
N MET A 68 -7.23 -14.30 13.18
CA MET A 68 -7.14 -15.75 13.30
C MET A 68 -6.23 -16.36 12.22
N HIS A 69 -6.40 -15.98 10.95
CA HIS A 69 -5.58 -16.51 9.85
C HIS A 69 -4.14 -16.01 9.93
N THR A 70 -3.93 -14.76 10.31
CA THR A 70 -2.61 -14.16 10.58
C THR A 70 -1.87 -14.95 11.67
N LEU A 71 -2.55 -15.29 12.76
CA LEU A 71 -1.96 -16.12 13.83
C LEU A 71 -1.59 -17.52 13.31
N GLY A 72 -2.45 -18.13 12.49
CA GLY A 72 -2.14 -19.40 11.83
C GLY A 72 -0.88 -19.33 10.97
N ILE A 73 -0.69 -18.24 10.21
CA ILE A 73 0.51 -18.02 9.39
C ILE A 73 1.75 -17.96 10.30
N LYS A 74 1.71 -17.16 11.37
CA LYS A 74 2.81 -17.04 12.34
C LYS A 74 3.22 -18.40 12.92
N GLN A 75 2.23 -19.23 13.26
CA GLN A 75 2.48 -20.58 13.80
C GLN A 75 3.15 -21.50 12.77
N VAL A 76 2.67 -21.50 11.52
CA VAL A 76 3.24 -22.32 10.43
C VAL A 76 4.68 -21.91 10.13
N VAL A 77 4.96 -20.60 10.12
CA VAL A 77 6.32 -20.08 9.95
C VAL A 77 7.24 -20.50 11.09
N ALA A 78 6.77 -20.41 12.33
CA ALA A 78 7.54 -20.84 13.50
C ALA A 78 7.89 -22.34 13.42
N LEU A 79 6.93 -23.19 13.01
CA LEU A 79 7.15 -24.63 12.82
C LEU A 79 8.22 -24.96 11.77
N ARG A 80 8.47 -24.05 10.83
CA ARG A 80 9.51 -24.22 9.80
C ARG A 80 10.85 -23.62 10.17
N GLY A 81 10.98 -23.00 11.35
CA GLY A 81 12.22 -22.36 11.78
C GLY A 81 12.43 -20.95 11.21
N GLY A 82 11.36 -20.28 10.78
CA GLY A 82 11.41 -18.89 10.33
C GLY A 82 11.00 -18.69 8.87
N VAL A 83 10.83 -17.42 8.48
CA VAL A 83 10.30 -17.04 7.16
C VAL A 83 11.25 -17.44 6.01
N ASP A 84 12.56 -17.53 6.28
CA ASP A 84 13.57 -17.93 5.29
C ASP A 84 13.46 -19.38 4.85
N GLN A 85 12.71 -20.19 5.59
CA GLN A 85 12.53 -21.61 5.33
C GLN A 85 11.27 -21.91 4.50
N LEU A 86 10.58 -20.88 4.01
CA LEU A 86 9.39 -21.00 3.16
C LEU A 86 9.77 -21.14 1.68
N GLY A 87 8.98 -21.92 0.94
CA GLY A 87 9.21 -22.21 -0.47
C GLY A 87 8.78 -21.09 -1.42
N PHE A 88 8.70 -21.45 -2.70
CA PHE A 88 8.38 -20.53 -3.80
C PHE A 88 9.37 -19.35 -3.93
N GLU A 89 10.68 -19.64 -3.78
CA GLU A 89 11.75 -18.66 -4.04
C GLU A 89 11.59 -17.33 -3.26
N GLY A 90 11.08 -17.42 -2.03
CA GLY A 90 10.87 -16.26 -1.17
C GLY A 90 9.49 -15.60 -1.30
N PHE A 91 8.63 -16.02 -2.24
CA PHE A 91 7.25 -15.53 -2.35
C PHE A 91 6.46 -15.74 -1.05
N LEU A 92 6.62 -16.89 -0.40
CA LEU A 92 5.92 -17.14 0.85
C LEU A 92 6.51 -16.43 2.06
N LYS A 93 7.84 -16.22 2.08
CA LYS A 93 8.49 -15.30 3.02
C LYS A 93 7.84 -13.92 2.91
N THR A 94 7.65 -13.45 1.69
CA THR A 94 7.01 -12.19 1.36
C THR A 94 5.57 -12.10 1.85
N MET A 95 4.73 -13.11 1.56
CA MET A 95 3.35 -13.15 2.07
C MET A 95 3.32 -13.18 3.60
N ALA A 96 4.20 -13.98 4.22
CA ALA A 96 4.18 -14.16 5.66
C ALA A 96 4.63 -12.92 6.43
N ILE A 97 5.71 -12.22 6.00
CA ILE A 97 6.27 -11.01 6.65
C ILE A 97 5.22 -9.92 6.88
N ALA A 98 4.31 -9.76 5.92
CA ALA A 98 3.20 -8.81 6.01
C ALA A 98 2.38 -9.05 7.32
N HIS A 99 2.13 -10.30 7.65
CA HIS A 99 1.43 -10.68 8.87
C HIS A 99 2.24 -10.48 10.18
N PHE A 100 3.55 -10.17 10.14
CA PHE A 100 4.41 -10.02 11.33
C PHE A 100 4.51 -8.61 11.90
N PHE A 101 3.89 -7.60 11.30
CA PHE A 101 3.85 -6.27 11.91
C PHE A 101 2.99 -6.27 13.20
N PRO A 102 3.30 -5.40 14.19
CA PRO A 102 2.63 -5.41 15.49
C PRO A 102 1.10 -5.25 15.34
N THR A 103 0.35 -6.23 15.84
CA THR A 103 -1.13 -6.33 15.78
C THR A 103 -1.83 -5.48 16.84
N ASP A 104 -1.07 -4.95 17.78
CA ASP A 104 -1.49 -4.19 18.94
C ASP A 104 -1.90 -2.74 18.62
N GLY A 105 -1.65 -2.27 17.40
CA GLY A 105 -2.17 -0.98 16.90
C GLY A 105 -1.58 0.27 17.59
N VAL A 106 -0.59 0.10 18.46
CA VAL A 106 0.07 1.20 19.16
C VAL A 106 1.17 1.79 18.28
N PHE A 107 0.94 3.00 17.77
CA PHE A 107 1.95 3.79 17.09
C PHE A 107 2.75 4.61 18.10
N THR A 108 4.07 4.49 18.02
CA THR A 108 5.00 5.20 18.91
C THR A 108 5.68 6.31 18.13
N TYR A 109 5.66 7.53 18.65
CA TYR A 109 6.21 8.70 17.96
C TYR A 109 7.56 9.10 18.56
N PRO A 110 8.52 9.56 17.73
CA PRO A 110 9.80 10.03 18.24
C PRO A 110 9.61 11.33 19.02
N GLU A 111 10.28 11.42 20.17
CA GLU A 111 10.28 12.62 21.01
C GLU A 111 11.57 13.43 20.80
N HIS A 112 11.49 14.74 20.99
CA HIS A 112 12.67 15.58 20.93
C HIS A 112 13.45 15.55 22.25
N PRO A 113 14.80 15.54 22.19
CA PRO A 113 15.63 15.45 20.99
C PRO A 113 15.58 14.05 20.36
N PHE A 114 15.60 13.97 19.03
CA PHE A 114 15.58 12.68 18.34
C PHE A 114 16.84 11.88 18.62
N ASN A 115 16.67 10.56 18.69
CA ASN A 115 17.78 9.62 18.81
C ASN A 115 18.72 9.77 17.59
N PRO A 116 20.06 9.87 17.79
CA PRO A 116 21.03 9.94 16.70
C PRO A 116 20.87 8.83 15.65
N ASP A 117 20.59 7.59 16.06
CA ASP A 117 20.39 6.46 15.14
C ASP A 117 19.16 6.68 14.24
N LEU A 118 18.12 7.30 14.78
CA LEU A 118 16.92 7.66 14.02
C LEU A 118 17.24 8.78 13.02
N CYS A 119 18.02 9.78 13.43
CA CYS A 119 18.48 10.84 12.53
C CYS A 119 19.31 10.28 11.37
N ASP A 120 20.17 9.29 11.61
CA ASP A 120 20.98 8.62 10.58
C ASP A 120 20.12 7.86 9.57
N VAL A 121 18.99 7.29 10.00
CA VAL A 121 17.99 6.68 9.10
C VAL A 121 17.30 7.76 8.27
N ILE A 122 16.80 8.82 8.91
CA ILE A 122 16.07 9.91 8.26
C ILE A 122 16.96 10.68 7.27
N ALA A 123 18.26 10.81 7.55
CA ALA A 123 19.22 11.49 6.68
C ALA A 123 19.37 10.84 5.30
N LYS A 124 18.97 9.57 5.15
CA LYS A 124 19.00 8.84 3.87
C LYS A 124 17.75 9.05 3.02
N PHE A 125 16.72 9.72 3.56
CA PHE A 125 15.47 9.98 2.84
C PHE A 125 15.64 11.10 1.82
N ARG A 126 14.71 11.16 0.89
CA ARG A 126 14.59 12.30 -0.02
C ARG A 126 14.18 13.56 0.77
N PRO A 127 14.59 14.77 0.35
CA PRO A 127 14.42 15.99 1.15
C PRO A 127 13.01 16.22 1.69
N GLY A 128 11.97 16.03 0.87
CA GLY A 128 10.59 16.21 1.31
C GLY A 128 10.13 15.18 2.33
N LEU A 129 10.68 13.96 2.29
CA LEU A 129 10.43 12.91 3.28
C LEU A 129 11.22 13.12 4.58
N THR A 130 12.41 13.72 4.48
CA THR A 130 13.21 14.15 5.63
C THR A 130 12.46 15.20 6.44
N ASP A 131 11.93 16.24 5.79
CA ASP A 131 11.21 17.33 6.45
C ASP A 131 9.99 16.84 7.24
N ILE A 132 9.20 15.94 6.63
CA ILE A 132 8.02 15.38 7.31
C ILE A 132 8.40 14.42 8.44
N ALA A 133 9.46 13.61 8.30
CA ALA A 133 9.93 12.75 9.37
C ALA A 133 10.44 13.57 10.57
N LEU A 134 11.17 14.65 10.31
CA LEU A 134 11.70 15.54 11.35
C LEU A 134 10.63 16.42 12.01
N SER A 135 9.43 16.53 11.43
CA SER A 135 8.32 17.26 12.05
C SER A 135 7.71 16.58 13.27
N GLY A 136 8.11 15.34 13.58
CA GLY A 136 7.55 14.54 14.67
C GLY A 136 6.15 13.98 14.40
N LEU A 137 5.61 14.18 13.18
CA LEU A 137 4.28 13.72 12.78
C LEU A 137 4.21 12.24 12.35
N LEU A 138 5.37 11.60 12.17
CA LEU A 138 5.45 10.20 11.76
C LEU A 138 5.85 9.32 12.94
N SER A 139 5.13 8.21 13.12
CA SER A 139 5.54 7.17 14.06
C SER A 139 6.81 6.46 13.60
N HIS A 140 7.54 5.85 14.54
CA HIS A 140 8.72 5.03 14.24
C HIS A 140 8.42 3.95 13.21
N GLN A 141 7.22 3.37 13.25
CA GLN A 141 6.78 2.34 12.32
C GLN A 141 6.69 2.88 10.89
N LEU A 142 6.19 4.11 10.71
CA LEU A 142 6.09 4.75 9.40
C LEU A 142 7.44 5.24 8.89
N ILE A 143 8.32 5.71 9.77
CA ILE A 143 9.71 6.03 9.41
C ILE A 143 10.43 4.78 8.89
N ASN A 144 10.25 3.63 9.56
CA ASN A 144 10.81 2.37 9.10
C ASN A 144 10.23 1.90 7.76
N LEU A 145 8.93 2.13 7.53
CA LEU A 145 8.30 1.83 6.24
C LEU A 145 8.91 2.69 5.12
N VAL A 146 9.10 4.00 5.36
CA VAL A 146 9.76 4.90 4.40
C VAL A 146 11.18 4.45 4.12
N ALA A 147 11.95 4.11 5.17
CA ALA A 147 13.31 3.60 5.02
C ALA A 147 13.36 2.33 4.18
N HIS A 148 12.42 1.41 4.39
CA HIS A 148 12.31 0.17 3.63
C HIS A 148 12.06 0.43 2.13
N VAL A 149 11.09 1.28 1.80
CA VAL A 149 10.78 1.65 0.41
C VAL A 149 11.95 2.41 -0.23
N ASN A 150 12.65 3.24 0.55
CA ASN A 150 13.83 3.98 0.08
C ASN A 150 14.99 3.06 -0.31
N THR A 151 15.33 2.08 0.54
CA THR A 151 16.37 1.09 0.22
C THR A 151 15.98 0.28 -1.01
N TRP A 152 14.74 -0.19 -1.08
CA TRP A 152 14.25 -0.95 -2.23
C TRP A 152 14.33 -0.16 -3.55
N GLU A 153 13.98 1.13 -3.55
CA GLU A 153 14.08 1.98 -4.73
C GLU A 153 15.52 2.20 -5.21
N GLN A 154 16.46 2.31 -4.26
CA GLN A 154 17.89 2.39 -4.54
C GLN A 154 18.42 1.08 -5.12
N ASP A 155 17.98 -0.05 -4.58
CA ASP A 155 18.34 -1.38 -5.07
C ASP A 155 17.87 -1.56 -6.53
N ILE A 156 16.59 -1.28 -6.82
CA ILE A 156 16.05 -1.31 -8.20
C ILE A 156 16.89 -0.43 -9.14
N SER A 157 17.19 0.81 -8.71
CA SER A 157 17.95 1.76 -9.52
C SER A 157 19.38 1.30 -9.80
N THR A 158 19.98 0.54 -8.88
CA THR A 158 21.33 -0.02 -9.00
C THR A 158 21.32 -1.23 -9.94
N TYR A 159 20.37 -2.15 -9.78
CA TYR A 159 20.24 -3.34 -10.63
C TYR A 159 19.94 -2.99 -12.09
N LEU A 160 19.03 -2.04 -12.34
CA LEU A 160 18.72 -1.57 -13.70
C LEU A 160 19.94 -0.97 -14.43
N ARG A 161 20.94 -0.47 -13.68
CA ARG A 161 22.20 0.06 -14.24
C ARG A 161 23.22 -1.05 -14.51
N GLU A 162 23.14 -2.18 -13.79
CA GLU A 162 24.21 -3.17 -13.74
C GLU A 162 24.09 -4.31 -14.76
N SER A 163 22.93 -4.92 -15.08
CA SER A 163 22.73 -5.88 -16.21
C SER A 163 21.32 -6.52 -16.30
N ASP A 164 20.94 -6.94 -17.53
CA ASP A 164 19.84 -7.79 -18.03
C ASP A 164 18.50 -7.94 -17.25
N LEU A 165 17.50 -7.26 -17.81
CA LEU A 165 16.06 -7.22 -17.53
C LEU A 165 15.32 -8.58 -17.53
N TYR A 166 15.56 -9.56 -16.64
CA TYR A 166 14.65 -10.73 -16.52
C TYR A 166 14.60 -11.45 -15.16
N SER A 167 14.93 -10.81 -14.03
CA SER A 167 14.74 -11.46 -12.73
C SER A 167 13.28 -11.36 -12.26
N LEU A 168 12.52 -12.46 -12.37
CA LEU A 168 11.17 -12.61 -11.81
C LEU A 168 11.09 -12.33 -10.29
N HIS A 169 12.23 -12.32 -9.59
CA HIS A 169 12.35 -11.98 -8.17
C HIS A 169 11.97 -10.52 -7.88
N GLU A 170 12.32 -9.59 -8.76
CA GLU A 170 12.08 -8.14 -8.59
C GLU A 170 10.58 -7.78 -8.69
N LEU A 171 9.84 -8.57 -9.46
CA LEU A 171 8.39 -8.47 -9.61
C LEU A 171 7.64 -8.82 -8.30
N SER A 172 8.26 -9.64 -7.44
CA SER A 172 7.70 -10.02 -6.15
C SER A 172 7.81 -8.91 -5.09
N ASP A 173 8.82 -8.05 -5.19
CA ASP A 173 9.07 -7.02 -4.16
C ASP A 173 8.18 -5.79 -4.31
N SER A 174 7.75 -5.44 -5.52
CA SER A 174 6.75 -4.37 -5.70
C SER A 174 5.39 -4.77 -5.12
N ALA A 175 4.96 -6.00 -5.41
CA ALA A 175 3.74 -6.59 -4.83
C ALA A 175 3.83 -6.69 -3.30
N ARG A 176 5.02 -6.98 -2.75
CA ARG A 176 5.31 -6.95 -1.31
C ARG A 176 5.08 -5.56 -0.72
N ASN A 177 5.71 -4.54 -1.28
CA ASN A 177 5.61 -3.18 -0.74
C ASN A 177 4.18 -2.62 -0.82
N VAL A 178 3.43 -2.96 -1.87
CA VAL A 178 1.99 -2.68 -1.96
C VAL A 178 1.22 -3.33 -0.81
N THR A 179 1.48 -4.61 -0.53
CA THR A 179 0.80 -5.35 0.54
C THR A 179 1.13 -4.76 1.91
N LEU A 180 2.40 -4.48 2.17
CA LEU A 180 2.88 -3.83 3.40
C LEU A 180 2.20 -2.48 3.63
N CYS A 181 2.14 -1.63 2.60
CA CYS A 181 1.41 -0.36 2.71
C CYS A 181 -0.08 -0.58 2.99
N GLY A 182 -0.68 -1.62 2.39
CA GLY A 182 -2.07 -2.00 2.63
C GLY A 182 -2.36 -2.32 4.09
N GLU A 183 -1.51 -3.12 4.71
CA GLU A 183 -1.64 -3.50 6.11
C GLU A 183 -1.55 -2.31 7.05
N PHE A 184 -0.65 -1.36 6.79
CA PHE A 184 -0.61 -0.13 7.57
C PHE A 184 -1.93 0.63 7.49
N LEU A 185 -2.52 0.77 6.30
CA LEU A 185 -3.82 1.44 6.17
C LEU A 185 -4.97 0.69 6.86
N HIS A 186 -4.85 -0.61 7.14
CA HIS A 186 -5.82 -1.38 7.92
C HIS A 186 -5.71 -1.15 9.42
N LYS A 187 -4.59 -0.62 9.92
CA LYS A 187 -4.40 -0.37 11.35
C LYS A 187 -5.22 0.82 11.82
N ASN A 188 -5.89 0.63 12.96
CA ASN A 188 -6.50 1.71 13.71
C ASN A 188 -5.40 2.56 14.37
N GLY A 189 -5.59 3.88 14.44
CA GLY A 189 -4.67 4.79 15.14
C GLY A 189 -3.73 5.59 14.24
N LEU A 190 -3.69 5.34 12.92
CA LEU A 190 -2.91 6.19 12.01
C LEU A 190 -3.49 7.62 11.95
N SER A 191 -2.63 8.61 12.11
CA SER A 191 -2.99 10.00 11.86
C SER A 191 -3.35 10.22 10.38
N LEU A 192 -4.05 11.32 10.07
CA LEU A 192 -4.39 11.66 8.68
C LEU A 192 -3.13 11.80 7.81
N VAL A 193 -2.06 12.38 8.36
CA VAL A 193 -0.77 12.56 7.67
C VAL A 193 -0.15 11.22 7.32
N GLU A 194 -0.11 10.28 8.27
CA GLU A 194 0.42 8.94 8.03
C GLU A 194 -0.44 8.16 7.02
N GLN A 195 -1.77 8.29 7.07
CA GLN A 195 -2.63 7.68 6.06
C GLN A 195 -2.32 8.20 4.65
N LEU A 196 -2.18 9.53 4.49
CA LEU A 196 -1.82 10.15 3.20
C LEU A 196 -0.42 9.72 2.73
N LEU A 197 0.54 9.61 3.65
CA LEU A 197 1.88 9.09 3.37
C LEU A 197 1.80 7.65 2.83
N VAL A 198 1.09 6.76 3.52
CA VAL A 198 0.97 5.35 3.10
C VAL A 198 0.24 5.22 1.78
N LEU A 199 -0.78 6.05 1.52
CA LEU A 199 -1.44 6.10 0.22
C LEU A 199 -0.49 6.49 -0.91
N ALA A 200 0.38 7.47 -0.69
CA ALA A 200 1.38 7.88 -1.67
C ALA A 200 2.47 6.81 -1.88
N LEU A 201 2.94 6.17 -0.80
CA LEU A 201 3.88 5.04 -0.88
C LEU A 201 3.27 3.86 -1.64
N MET A 202 2.04 3.48 -1.32
CA MET A 202 1.32 2.42 -2.03
C MET A 202 1.17 2.74 -3.51
N ALA A 203 0.81 3.99 -3.84
CA ALA A 203 0.69 4.45 -5.22
C ALA A 203 2.03 4.38 -5.98
N PHE A 204 3.12 4.78 -5.32
CA PHE A 204 4.46 4.64 -5.88
C PHE A 204 4.81 3.17 -6.14
N CYS A 205 4.58 2.27 -5.18
CA CYS A 205 4.83 0.83 -5.34
C CYS A 205 3.93 0.18 -6.41
N TYR A 206 2.70 0.66 -6.60
CA TYR A 206 1.88 0.24 -7.74
C TYR A 206 2.42 0.76 -9.07
N SER A 207 3.02 1.95 -9.07
CA SER A 207 3.51 2.54 -10.30
C SER A 207 4.62 1.71 -10.94
N THR A 208 5.41 1.06 -10.08
CA THR A 208 6.54 0.19 -10.41
C THR A 208 6.16 -1.31 -10.47
N ASP A 209 4.98 -1.72 -9.99
CA ASP A 209 4.49 -3.10 -10.11
C ASP A 209 3.92 -3.37 -11.51
N THR A 210 4.69 -4.07 -12.35
CA THR A 210 4.26 -4.48 -13.69
C THR A 210 3.37 -5.73 -13.70
N THR A 211 3.38 -6.54 -12.63
CA THR A 211 2.55 -7.76 -12.55
C THR A 211 1.11 -7.46 -12.19
N ARG A 212 0.91 -6.40 -11.40
CA ARG A 212 -0.39 -6.05 -10.79
C ARG A 212 -0.99 -7.22 -10.00
N ALA A 213 -0.15 -8.16 -9.55
CA ALA A 213 -0.60 -9.43 -8.96
C ALA A 213 -1.39 -9.22 -7.67
N MET A 214 -1.06 -8.16 -6.90
CA MET A 214 -1.80 -7.80 -5.69
C MET A 214 -2.79 -6.66 -5.90
N PHE A 215 -2.78 -6.04 -7.09
CA PHE A 215 -3.60 -4.87 -7.40
C PHE A 215 -5.07 -5.08 -7.10
N TYR A 216 -5.66 -6.22 -7.45
CA TYR A 216 -7.09 -6.44 -7.24
C TYR A 216 -7.48 -6.58 -5.75
N LEU A 217 -6.59 -7.12 -4.91
CA LEU A 217 -6.83 -7.29 -3.46
C LEU A 217 -6.82 -5.94 -2.76
N THR A 218 -5.76 -5.17 -2.98
CA THR A 218 -5.54 -3.89 -2.30
C THR A 218 -6.31 -2.74 -2.94
N ASN A 219 -6.68 -2.81 -4.22
CA ASN A 219 -7.43 -1.73 -4.90
C ASN A 219 -8.84 -1.55 -4.34
N ALA A 220 -9.60 -2.61 -4.07
CA ALA A 220 -10.96 -2.47 -3.53
C ALA A 220 -10.98 -1.73 -2.19
N TYR A 221 -10.06 -2.09 -1.29
CA TYR A 221 -9.87 -1.41 -0.02
C TYR A 221 -9.44 0.05 -0.22
N LEU A 222 -8.47 0.27 -1.09
CA LEU A 222 -8.00 1.61 -1.44
C LEU A 222 -9.12 2.51 -1.97
N GLN A 223 -10.03 1.99 -2.81
CA GLN A 223 -11.19 2.76 -3.28
C GLN A 223 -12.05 3.24 -2.12
N ILE A 224 -12.39 2.33 -1.19
CA ILE A 224 -13.23 2.64 -0.02
C ILE A 224 -12.52 3.65 0.88
N ARG A 225 -11.24 3.44 1.19
CA ARG A 225 -10.47 4.32 2.07
C ARG A 225 -10.36 5.74 1.50
N CYS A 226 -10.02 5.85 0.21
CA CYS A 226 -9.97 7.15 -0.45
C CYS A 226 -11.34 7.83 -0.49
N ARG A 227 -12.43 7.09 -0.73
CA ARG A 227 -13.79 7.65 -0.66
C ARG A 227 -14.12 8.22 0.72
N LEU A 228 -13.76 7.51 1.79
CA LEU A 228 -13.94 7.99 3.16
C LEU A 228 -13.10 9.25 3.43
N MET A 229 -11.83 9.26 3.03
CA MET A 229 -10.95 10.41 3.22
C MET A 229 -11.43 11.65 2.45
N ARG A 230 -12.00 11.46 1.27
CA ARG A 230 -12.61 12.56 0.50
C ARG A 230 -13.78 13.23 1.23
N SER A 231 -14.48 12.49 2.09
CA SER A 231 -15.56 13.06 2.92
C SER A 231 -15.05 13.86 4.13
N LEU A 232 -13.74 13.77 4.42
CA LEU A 232 -13.10 14.56 5.45
C LEU A 232 -12.70 15.93 4.90
N SER A 233 -12.79 16.95 5.75
CA SER A 233 -12.20 18.26 5.46
C SER A 233 -10.69 18.17 5.69
N ILE A 234 -9.91 18.09 4.62
CA ILE A 234 -8.44 18.04 4.68
C ILE A 234 -7.92 19.46 4.43
N GLU A 235 -7.37 20.08 5.47
CA GLU A 235 -6.80 21.42 5.38
C GLU A 235 -5.41 21.38 4.72
N VAL A 236 -5.26 22.15 3.64
CA VAL A 236 -3.96 22.39 2.99
C VAL A 236 -3.50 23.80 3.33
N THR A 237 -2.37 23.87 4.01
CA THR A 237 -1.71 25.12 4.42
C THR A 237 -0.38 25.25 3.69
N GLU A 238 0.23 26.43 3.71
CA GLU A 238 1.57 26.64 3.13
C GLU A 238 2.61 25.67 3.71
N ARG A 239 2.46 25.25 4.98
CA ARG A 239 3.39 24.33 5.66
C ARG A 239 3.32 22.89 5.13
N ASN A 240 2.15 22.43 4.70
CA ASN A 240 1.96 21.05 4.22
C ASN A 240 1.74 20.97 2.69
N GLU A 241 1.74 22.11 1.99
CA GLU A 241 1.41 22.19 0.57
C GLU A 241 2.30 21.31 -0.31
N ALA A 242 3.60 21.23 -0.02
CA ALA A 242 4.53 20.38 -0.77
C ALA A 242 4.19 18.89 -0.62
N PHE A 243 3.96 18.44 0.61
CA PHE A 243 3.55 17.07 0.91
C PHE A 243 2.21 16.73 0.25
N MET A 244 1.21 17.61 0.38
CA MET A 244 -0.11 17.41 -0.24
C MET A 244 -0.03 17.43 -1.77
N THR A 245 0.87 18.24 -2.35
CA THR A 245 1.13 18.25 -3.79
C THR A 245 1.72 16.92 -4.24
N TRP A 246 2.69 16.37 -3.50
CA TRP A 246 3.26 15.06 -3.81
C TRP A 246 2.21 13.95 -3.73
N VAL A 247 1.48 13.86 -2.61
CA VAL A 247 0.42 12.85 -2.42
C VAL A 247 -0.62 12.97 -3.54
N GLY A 248 -1.13 14.18 -3.80
CA GLY A 248 -2.16 14.39 -4.80
C GLY A 248 -1.71 14.04 -6.22
N THR A 249 -0.50 14.47 -6.60
CA THR A 249 0.05 14.20 -7.93
C THR A 249 0.37 12.71 -8.12
N MET A 250 0.89 12.05 -7.09
CA MET A 250 1.14 10.61 -7.10
C MET A 250 -0.13 9.80 -7.35
N LEU A 251 -1.22 10.13 -6.65
CA LEU A 251 -2.51 9.46 -6.84
C LEU A 251 -3.08 9.70 -8.24
N VAL A 252 -2.98 10.92 -8.76
CA VAL A 252 -3.45 11.27 -10.11
C VAL A 252 -2.64 10.55 -11.20
N ALA A 253 -1.32 10.51 -11.06
CA ALA A 253 -0.45 9.85 -12.03
C ALA A 253 -0.67 8.32 -12.04
N THR A 254 -0.91 7.72 -10.87
CA THR A 254 -1.00 6.26 -10.72
C THR A 254 -2.34 5.68 -11.14
N PHE A 255 -3.46 6.29 -10.75
CA PHE A 255 -4.79 5.66 -10.84
C PHE A 255 -5.65 6.19 -11.99
N ASP A 256 -6.63 5.39 -12.42
CA ASP A 256 -7.59 5.80 -13.45
C ASP A 256 -8.36 7.06 -13.05
N PRO A 257 -8.71 7.96 -13.99
CA PRO A 257 -9.33 9.23 -13.64
C PRO A 257 -10.69 9.13 -12.91
N ALA A 258 -11.43 8.05 -13.14
CA ALA A 258 -12.70 7.79 -12.46
C ALA A 258 -12.53 7.14 -11.06
N ALA A 259 -11.32 6.71 -10.71
CA ALA A 259 -11.06 5.99 -9.46
C ALA A 259 -11.01 6.94 -8.25
N GLN A 260 -11.49 6.47 -7.09
CA GLN A 260 -11.50 7.24 -5.85
C GLN A 260 -10.13 7.79 -5.43
N PRO A 261 -9.00 7.07 -5.61
CA PRO A 261 -7.68 7.62 -5.31
C PRO A 261 -7.33 8.83 -6.19
N CYS A 262 -7.62 8.77 -7.50
CA CYS A 262 -7.38 9.89 -8.40
C CYS A 262 -8.24 11.10 -8.01
N LEU A 263 -9.52 10.87 -7.69
CA LEU A 263 -10.43 11.92 -7.23
C LEU A 263 -10.00 12.54 -5.90
N LEU A 264 -9.45 11.75 -4.96
CA LEU A 264 -8.82 12.27 -3.74
C LEU A 264 -7.62 13.14 -4.08
N GLY A 265 -6.76 12.69 -5.00
CA GLY A 265 -5.61 13.47 -5.42
C GLY A 265 -6.00 14.81 -6.04
N ILE A 266 -7.03 14.84 -6.89
CA ILE A 266 -7.58 16.08 -7.46
C ILE A 266 -8.12 16.99 -6.33
N GLN A 267 -8.82 16.44 -5.34
CA GLN A 267 -9.33 17.21 -4.20
C GLN A 267 -8.19 17.87 -3.41
N LEU A 268 -7.12 17.13 -3.11
CA LEU A 268 -5.94 17.67 -2.42
C LEU A 268 -5.28 18.79 -3.23
N LEU A 269 -5.12 18.60 -4.54
CA LEU A 269 -4.49 19.59 -5.41
C LEU A 269 -5.33 20.87 -5.57
N ARG A 270 -6.66 20.75 -5.53
CA ARG A 270 -7.60 21.88 -5.58
C ARG A 270 -7.70 22.65 -4.26
N ALA A 271 -7.46 21.98 -3.14
CA ALA A 271 -7.48 22.61 -1.82
C ALA A 271 -6.24 23.47 -1.56
N ARG A 272 -5.23 23.44 -2.44
CA ARG A 272 -3.99 24.21 -2.28
C ARG A 272 -4.26 25.72 -2.34
N PRO A 273 -3.59 26.51 -1.50
CA PRO A 273 -3.71 27.97 -1.53
C PRO A 273 -3.17 28.57 -2.83
N ASN A 274 -2.16 27.93 -3.45
CA ASN A 274 -1.51 28.42 -4.65
C ASN A 274 -1.82 27.51 -5.86
N SER A 275 -2.35 28.11 -6.92
CA SER A 275 -2.50 27.41 -8.20
C SER A 275 -1.14 27.12 -8.80
N ARG A 276 -0.87 25.85 -9.13
CA ARG A 276 0.40 25.36 -9.66
C ARG A 276 0.12 24.48 -10.87
N ASN A 277 0.93 24.65 -11.91
CA ASN A 277 0.83 23.82 -13.11
C ASN A 277 1.47 22.43 -12.88
N TRP A 278 1.22 21.51 -13.81
CA TRP A 278 1.70 20.13 -13.70
C TRP A 278 3.23 20.02 -13.71
N GLN A 279 3.94 20.90 -14.41
CA GLN A 279 5.41 20.92 -14.43
C GLN A 279 5.97 21.24 -13.05
N TYR A 280 5.41 22.23 -12.37
CA TYR A 280 5.80 22.59 -11.01
C TYR A 280 5.43 21.49 -10.00
N ASN A 281 4.31 20.81 -10.20
CA ASN A 281 3.96 19.65 -9.36
C ASN A 281 5.01 18.52 -9.49
N VAL A 282 5.50 18.25 -10.70
CA VAL A 282 6.56 17.24 -10.92
C VAL A 282 7.85 17.63 -10.19
N GLN A 283 8.29 18.88 -10.29
CA GLN A 283 9.48 19.37 -9.57
C GLN A 283 9.39 19.17 -8.05
N ILE A 284 8.20 19.35 -7.48
CA ILE A 284 7.97 19.03 -6.06
C ILE A 284 8.05 17.53 -5.82
N CYS A 285 7.41 16.72 -6.67
CA CYS A 285 7.39 15.27 -6.50
C CYS A 285 8.79 14.66 -6.56
N GLU A 286 9.73 15.23 -7.31
CA GLU A 286 11.13 14.79 -7.37
C GLU A 286 11.87 14.94 -6.03
N GLN A 287 11.39 15.79 -5.12
CA GLN A 287 11.89 15.88 -3.74
C GLN A 287 11.38 14.74 -2.83
N TYR A 288 10.48 13.91 -3.35
CA TYR A 288 9.90 12.72 -2.74
C TYR A 288 10.10 11.53 -3.69
N PHE A 289 9.42 10.41 -3.45
CA PHE A 289 9.41 9.30 -4.41
C PHE A 289 8.69 9.72 -5.70
N TRP A 290 9.42 9.67 -6.82
CA TRP A 290 8.93 9.96 -8.16
C TRP A 290 9.89 9.38 -9.21
N ASN A 291 9.36 8.95 -10.35
CA ASN A 291 10.14 8.39 -11.46
C ASN A 291 9.59 8.84 -12.82
N ASP A 292 10.35 8.59 -13.89
CA ASP A 292 9.98 9.03 -15.25
C ASP A 292 8.69 8.39 -15.76
N ALA A 293 8.41 7.14 -15.36
CA ALA A 293 7.17 6.46 -15.72
C ALA A 293 5.93 7.19 -15.18
N LEU A 294 6.02 7.74 -13.97
CA LEU A 294 4.97 8.58 -13.39
C LEU A 294 4.82 9.90 -14.15
N SER A 295 5.91 10.54 -14.55
CA SER A 295 5.87 11.75 -15.41
C SER A 295 5.13 11.50 -16.72
N LEU A 296 5.43 10.39 -17.40
CA LEU A 296 4.76 10.00 -18.64
C LEU A 296 3.26 9.72 -18.44
N ARG A 297 2.90 8.99 -17.39
CA ARG A 297 1.50 8.69 -17.05
C ARG A 297 0.71 9.95 -16.69
N LEU A 298 1.34 10.88 -15.97
CA LEU A 298 0.72 12.16 -15.64
C LEU A 298 0.49 12.97 -16.92
N ALA A 299 1.51 13.10 -17.78
CA ALA A 299 1.42 13.85 -19.04
C ALA A 299 0.25 13.35 -19.92
N ALA A 300 0.08 12.03 -20.04
CA ALA A 300 -1.03 11.43 -20.78
C ALA A 300 -2.43 11.77 -20.23
N LYS A 301 -2.53 12.22 -18.98
CA LYS A 301 -3.80 12.58 -18.32
C LYS A 301 -4.06 14.08 -18.27
N ILE A 302 -3.07 14.93 -18.55
CA ILE A 302 -3.19 16.39 -18.40
C ILE A 302 -4.37 16.96 -19.21
N GLU A 303 -4.55 16.51 -20.45
CA GLU A 303 -5.64 16.99 -21.32
C GLU A 303 -7.02 16.60 -20.76
N TYR A 304 -7.16 15.36 -20.29
CA TYR A 304 -8.38 14.88 -19.65
C TYR A 304 -8.72 15.68 -18.38
N LEU A 305 -7.71 15.93 -17.55
CA LEU A 305 -7.87 16.69 -16.31
C LEU A 305 -8.21 18.16 -16.57
N GLY A 306 -7.60 18.77 -17.59
CA GLY A 306 -7.92 20.14 -18.02
C GLY A 306 -9.35 20.29 -18.57
N GLY A 307 -9.95 19.20 -19.08
CA GLY A 307 -11.37 19.17 -19.47
C GLY A 307 -12.33 19.18 -18.27
N LEU A 308 -12.00 18.46 -17.19
CA LEU A 308 -12.79 18.41 -15.96
C LEU A 308 -12.77 19.74 -15.18
N GLU A 309 -11.68 20.51 -15.27
CA GLU A 309 -11.58 21.85 -14.67
C GLU A 309 -12.52 22.85 -15.34
N ARG A 310 -12.76 22.73 -16.65
CA ARG A 310 -13.68 23.60 -17.40
C ARG A 310 -15.15 23.28 -17.14
N GLN A 311 -15.49 22.04 -16.84
CA GLN A 311 -16.87 21.62 -16.56
C GLN A 311 -17.33 21.93 -15.13
N GLY A 312 -16.41 22.11 -14.17
CA GLY A 312 -16.73 22.46 -12.78
C GLY A 312 -16.88 23.97 -12.51
N GLN A 313 -16.72 24.81 -13.54
CA GLN A 313 -16.88 26.28 -13.47
C GLN A 313 -18.17 26.76 -14.17
N GLY A 314 -19.04 25.85 -14.60
CA GLY A 314 -20.34 26.13 -15.21
C GLY A 314 -21.51 25.92 -14.26
#